data_AF-A0A2E2WG47-F1
#
_entry.id   AF-A0A2E2WG47-F1
#
_cell.length_a   1.000
_cell.length_b   1.000
_cell.length_c   1.000
_cell.angle_alpha   90.00
_cell.angle_beta   90.00
_cell.angle_gamma   90.00
#
_symmetry.space_group_name_H-M   'P 1'
#
loop_
_entity.id
_entity.type
_entity.pdbx_description
1 polymer ?
#
loop_
_entity_poly.entity_id
_entity_poly.type
_entity_poly.pdbx_seq_one_letter_code
_entity_poly.pdbx_strand_id
1 'polypeptide(L)'
;MKQRGAGMHEMQEMQKVFQEDMRSNHAEVLAELSGKPVGEIRSQLETRSLSAVLEEYGLSHEKVQPLLQTRMTTMVSEAVESKRITQREPSRMQARMEHAEGDCKGGEHSGHSKHSEDS
;
A
#
# COMPACT_ATOMS: atom_id res chain seq x y z
N MET A 1 10.21 -1.24 36.45
CA MET A 1 9.41 -0.96 35.23
C MET A 1 9.72 -2.05 34.22
N LYS A 2 8.76 -2.92 33.90
CA LYS A 2 8.92 -4.01 32.92
C LYS A 2 8.67 -3.42 31.53
N GLN A 3 9.72 -3.27 30.72
CA GLN A 3 9.59 -2.97 29.29
C GLN A 3 8.89 -4.18 28.64
N ARG A 4 7.57 -4.08 28.44
CA ARG A 4 6.77 -5.08 27.75
C ARG A 4 6.61 -4.62 26.29
N GLY A 5 7.20 -5.38 25.37
CA GLY A 5 6.67 -5.59 24.01
C GLY A 5 6.69 -4.41 23.04
N ALA A 6 7.87 -3.91 22.65
CA ALA A 6 8.01 -2.97 21.53
C ALA A 6 8.11 -3.64 20.13
N GLY A 7 7.63 -4.89 19.99
CA GLY A 7 7.92 -5.70 18.78
C GLY A 7 6.81 -5.74 17.72
N MET A 8 5.54 -5.54 18.11
CA MET A 8 4.40 -5.77 17.20
C MET A 8 3.47 -4.56 17.05
N HIS A 9 3.32 -3.74 18.09
CA HIS A 9 2.45 -2.55 18.04
C HIS A 9 3.06 -1.46 17.16
N GLU A 10 4.35 -1.19 17.34
CA GLU A 10 5.09 -0.17 16.60
C GLU A 10 5.19 -0.50 15.09
N MET A 11 5.41 -1.78 14.75
CA MET A 11 5.37 -2.24 13.35
C MET A 11 3.97 -2.15 12.73
N GLN A 12 2.92 -2.35 13.53
CA GLN A 12 1.53 -2.25 13.07
C GLN A 12 1.11 -0.78 12.86
N GLU A 13 1.61 0.14 13.69
CA GLU A 13 1.45 1.58 13.46
C GLU A 13 2.22 2.04 12.22
N MET A 14 3.47 1.62 12.04
CA MET A 14 4.21 1.90 10.80
C MET A 14 3.52 1.34 9.56
N GLN A 15 2.94 0.14 9.64
CA GLN A 15 2.17 -0.44 8.54
C GLN A 15 0.88 0.34 8.25
N LYS A 16 0.22 0.92 9.27
CA LYS A 16 -0.95 1.79 9.06
C LYS A 16 -0.57 3.12 8.42
N VAL A 17 0.46 3.77 8.96
CA VAL A 17 0.98 5.03 8.40
C VAL A 17 1.36 4.82 6.94
N PHE A 18 2.10 3.74 6.65
CA PHE A 18 2.49 3.43 5.28
C PHE A 18 1.28 3.10 4.37
N GLN A 19 0.26 2.41 4.88
CA GLN A 19 -0.98 2.17 4.11
C GLN A 19 -1.75 3.47 3.81
N GLU A 20 -1.81 4.39 4.75
CA GLU A 20 -2.49 5.68 4.60
C GLU A 20 -1.73 6.60 3.63
N ASP A 21 -0.41 6.62 3.75
CA ASP A 21 0.52 7.27 2.83
C ASP A 21 0.36 6.74 1.40
N MET A 22 0.35 5.41 1.21
CA MET A 22 0.12 4.77 -0.09
C MET A 22 -1.23 5.12 -0.70
N ARG A 23 -2.28 5.13 0.12
CA ARG A 23 -3.64 5.45 -0.34
C ARG A 23 -3.76 6.91 -0.73
N SER A 24 -3.12 7.81 0.02
CA SER A 24 -3.06 9.24 -0.30
C SER A 24 -2.27 9.48 -1.59
N ASN A 25 -1.14 8.82 -1.78
CA ASN A 25 -0.37 8.85 -3.02
C ASN A 25 -1.21 8.47 -4.25
N HIS A 26 -1.90 7.33 -4.17
CA HIS A 26 -2.78 6.88 -5.24
C HIS A 26 -3.87 7.91 -5.53
N ALA A 27 -4.49 8.49 -4.51
CA ALA A 27 -5.52 9.51 -4.68
C ALA A 27 -4.99 10.79 -5.34
N GLU A 28 -3.78 11.23 -5.00
CA GLU A 28 -3.15 12.41 -5.61
C GLU A 28 -2.85 12.21 -7.09
N VAL A 29 -2.20 11.10 -7.47
CA VAL A 29 -1.88 10.81 -8.88
C VAL A 29 -3.15 10.70 -9.72
N LEU A 30 -4.18 10.02 -9.22
CA LEU A 30 -5.46 9.93 -9.91
C LEU A 30 -6.17 11.27 -10.01
N ALA A 31 -6.05 12.14 -8.99
CA ALA A 31 -6.65 13.48 -9.01
C ALA A 31 -6.01 14.36 -10.09
N GLU A 32 -4.68 14.32 -10.19
CA GLU A 32 -3.93 15.04 -11.23
C GLU A 32 -4.34 14.60 -12.65
N LEU A 33 -4.58 13.30 -12.85
CA LEU A 33 -4.94 12.75 -14.17
C LEU A 33 -6.42 12.90 -14.53
N SER A 34 -7.32 12.76 -13.56
CA SER A 34 -8.77 12.80 -13.77
C SER A 34 -9.37 14.20 -13.61
N GLY A 35 -8.64 15.14 -13.02
CA GLY A 35 -9.14 16.46 -12.63
C GLY A 35 -10.17 16.42 -11.49
N LYS A 36 -10.26 15.28 -10.78
CA LYS A 36 -11.18 15.09 -9.66
C LYS A 36 -10.56 15.52 -8.33
N PRO A 37 -11.36 15.90 -7.32
CA PRO A 37 -10.82 16.23 -6.02
C PRO A 37 -10.22 14.99 -5.33
N VAL A 38 -9.02 15.14 -4.76
CA VAL A 38 -8.31 14.09 -4.03
C VAL A 38 -9.18 13.41 -2.97
N GLY A 39 -10.01 14.19 -2.25
CA GLY A 39 -10.89 13.66 -1.21
C GLY A 39 -11.96 12.69 -1.72
N GLU A 40 -12.49 12.92 -2.92
CA GLU A 40 -13.45 12.00 -3.55
C GLU A 40 -12.76 10.69 -3.92
N ILE A 41 -11.62 10.77 -4.59
CA ILE A 41 -10.85 9.60 -5.00
C ILE A 41 -10.39 8.79 -3.78
N ARG A 42 -9.94 9.47 -2.72
CA ARG A 42 -9.53 8.81 -1.47
C ARG A 42 -10.68 8.02 -0.86
N SER A 43 -11.88 8.60 -0.80
CA SER A 43 -13.10 7.92 -0.34
C SER A 43 -13.44 6.71 -1.21
N GLN A 44 -13.27 6.81 -2.53
CA GLN A 44 -13.43 5.66 -3.42
C GLN A 44 -12.41 4.55 -3.11
N LEU A 45 -11.13 4.89 -2.97
CA LEU A 45 -10.05 3.95 -2.65
C LEU A 45 -10.15 3.35 -1.23
N GLU A 46 -11.01 3.88 -0.36
CA GLU A 46 -11.33 3.27 0.93
C GLU A 46 -12.21 2.02 0.79
N THR A 47 -13.05 1.97 -0.26
CA THR A 47 -14.08 0.94 -0.44
C THR A 47 -13.90 0.12 -1.71
N ARG A 48 -13.09 0.61 -2.67
CA ARG A 48 -12.90 0.03 -4.00
C ARG A 48 -11.42 -0.20 -4.30
N SER A 49 -11.15 -1.10 -5.25
CA SER A 49 -9.80 -1.33 -5.76
C SER A 49 -9.34 -0.18 -6.65
N LEU A 50 -8.02 0.00 -6.76
CA LEU A 50 -7.39 0.95 -7.68
C LEU A 50 -7.87 0.74 -9.12
N SER A 51 -7.97 -0.52 -9.57
CA SER A 51 -8.46 -0.87 -10.91
C SER A 51 -9.88 -0.38 -11.18
N ALA A 52 -10.80 -0.56 -10.23
CA ALA A 52 -12.18 -0.12 -10.37
C ALA A 52 -12.28 1.41 -10.48
N VAL A 53 -11.46 2.13 -9.70
CA VAL A 53 -11.40 3.59 -9.74
C VAL A 53 -10.78 4.09 -11.06
N LEU A 54 -9.75 3.41 -11.57
CA LEU A 54 -9.15 3.71 -12.87
C LEU A 54 -10.15 3.54 -14.02
N GLU A 55 -10.89 2.44 -14.02
CA GLU A 55 -11.93 2.14 -15.02
C GLU A 55 -13.03 3.21 -15.00
N GLU A 56 -13.51 3.62 -13.82
CA GLU A 56 -14.53 4.67 -13.68
C GLU A 56 -14.08 6.00 -14.28
N TYR A 57 -12.81 6.35 -14.12
CA TYR A 57 -12.25 7.59 -14.65
C TYR A 57 -11.67 7.45 -16.06
N GLY A 58 -11.79 6.29 -16.71
CA GLY A 58 -11.25 6.05 -18.05
C GLY A 58 -9.73 6.14 -18.13
N LEU A 59 -9.03 5.86 -17.03
CA LEU A 59 -7.57 5.94 -16.91
C LEU A 59 -6.94 4.59 -17.24
N SER A 60 -5.90 4.59 -18.09
CA SER A 60 -5.18 3.37 -18.46
C SER A 60 -4.15 2.99 -17.40
N HIS A 61 -4.21 1.76 -16.90
CA HIS A 61 -3.25 1.24 -15.90
C HIS A 61 -1.78 1.44 -16.33
N GLU A 62 -1.47 1.21 -17.61
CA GLU A 62 -0.12 1.38 -18.18
C GLU A 62 0.42 2.81 -18.06
N LYS A 63 -0.46 3.82 -18.03
CA LYS A 63 -0.08 5.23 -17.87
C LYS A 63 0.02 5.65 -16.42
N VAL A 64 -0.81 5.05 -15.55
CA VAL A 64 -0.86 5.41 -14.13
C VAL A 64 0.24 4.70 -13.33
N GLN A 65 0.53 3.44 -13.64
CA GLN A 65 1.53 2.62 -12.94
C GLN A 65 2.92 3.30 -12.82
N PRO A 66 3.54 3.84 -13.89
CA PRO A 66 4.85 4.49 -13.75
C PRO A 66 4.82 5.76 -12.89
N LEU A 67 3.68 6.48 -12.88
CA LEU A 67 3.50 7.68 -12.05
C LEU A 67 3.40 7.30 -10.57
N LEU A 68 2.65 6.24 -10.26
CA LEU A 68 2.54 5.70 -8.90
C LEU A 68 3.90 5.18 -8.39
N GLN A 69 4.64 4.44 -9.22
CA GLN A 69 5.98 3.95 -8.85
C GLN A 69 6.96 5.10 -8.58
N THR A 70 6.95 6.13 -9.43
CA THR A 70 7.78 7.33 -9.25
C THR A 70 7.45 8.02 -7.93
N ARG A 71 6.16 8.26 -7.67
CA ARG A 71 5.72 8.95 -6.45
C ARG A 71 5.99 8.12 -5.19
N MET A 72 5.84 6.80 -5.25
CA MET A 72 6.18 5.91 -4.14
C MET A 72 7.69 5.92 -3.86
N THR A 73 8.54 5.93 -4.88
CA THR A 73 10.00 6.02 -4.71
C THR A 73 10.40 7.31 -3.99
N THR A 74 9.76 8.43 -4.35
CA THR A 74 9.94 9.71 -3.64
C THR A 74 9.51 9.62 -2.18
N MET A 75 8.32 9.08 -1.90
CA MET A 75 7.83 8.95 -0.53
C MET A 75 8.70 8.04 0.35
N VAL A 76 9.19 6.93 -0.20
CA VAL A 76 10.13 6.06 0.51
C VAL A 76 11.42 6.81 0.83
N SER A 77 11.92 7.63 -0.11
CA SER A 77 13.11 8.46 0.11
C SER A 77 12.87 9.51 1.22
N GLU A 78 11.75 10.23 1.16
CA GLU A 78 11.37 11.24 2.17
C GLU A 78 11.16 10.63 3.56
N ALA A 79 10.59 9.42 3.63
CA ALA A 79 10.35 8.72 4.88
C ALA A 79 11.67 8.18 5.49
N VAL A 80 12.65 7.81 4.66
CA VAL A 80 14.03 7.49 5.09
C VAL A 80 14.73 8.76 5.61
N GLU A 81 14.65 9.87 4.88
CA GLU A 81 15.24 11.16 5.30
C GLU A 81 14.62 11.68 6.60
N SER A 82 13.30 11.55 6.75
CA SER A 82 12.56 11.89 7.97
C SER A 82 12.85 10.94 9.14
N LYS A 83 13.68 9.90 8.96
CA LYS A 83 13.91 8.80 9.92
C LYS A 83 12.62 8.11 10.39
N ARG A 84 11.54 8.21 9.60
CA ARG A 84 10.24 7.57 9.87
C ARG A 84 10.28 6.07 9.53
N ILE A 85 11.18 5.66 8.64
CA ILE A 85 11.53 4.26 8.36
C ILE A 85 13.05 4.08 8.44
N THR A 86 13.50 2.95 8.96
CA THR A 86 14.95 2.67 9.04
C THR A 86 15.45 2.22 7.67
N GLN A 87 16.64 2.65 7.22
CA GLN A 87 17.24 2.35 5.90
C GLN A 87 17.23 0.86 5.45
N ARG A 88 16.95 -0.09 6.34
CA ARG A 88 16.79 -1.52 6.03
C ARG A 88 15.41 -1.92 5.46
N GLU A 89 14.37 -1.14 5.71
CA GLU A 89 13.01 -1.42 5.26
C GLU A 89 12.72 -1.05 3.79
N PRO A 90 13.27 0.05 3.21
CA PRO A 90 13.07 0.44 1.81
C PRO A 90 13.35 -0.69 0.82
N SER A 91 14.48 -1.39 0.96
CA SER A 91 14.86 -2.47 0.05
C SER A 91 13.90 -3.66 0.10
N ARG A 92 13.29 -3.95 1.25
CA ARG A 92 12.25 -4.99 1.36
C ARG A 92 10.93 -4.56 0.71
N MET A 93 10.61 -3.27 0.78
CA MET A 93 9.36 -2.73 0.24
C MET A 93 9.43 -2.57 -1.27
N GLN A 94 10.56 -2.10 -1.79
CA GLN A 94 10.84 -2.01 -3.22
C GLN A 94 10.82 -3.40 -3.88
N ALA A 95 11.43 -4.41 -3.25
CA ALA A 95 11.38 -5.79 -3.72
C ALA A 95 9.97 -6.39 -3.74
N ARG A 96 9.07 -6.02 -2.81
CA ARG A 96 7.66 -6.46 -2.85
C ARG A 96 6.86 -5.80 -3.96
N MET A 97 7.25 -4.60 -4.37
CA MET A 97 6.61 -3.88 -5.47
C MET A 97 7.00 -4.47 -6.83
N GLU A 98 8.30 -4.76 -7.00
CA GLU A 98 8.85 -5.45 -8.18
C GLU A 98 8.32 -6.89 -8.34
N HIS A 99 7.89 -7.54 -7.26
CA HIS A 99 7.27 -8.88 -7.32
C HIS A 99 5.75 -8.85 -7.55
N ALA A 100 5.06 -7.71 -7.36
CA ALA A 100 3.62 -7.59 -7.61
C ALA A 100 3.27 -7.66 -9.12
N GLU A 101 4.27 -7.50 -9.98
CA GLU A 101 4.20 -7.59 -11.43
C GLU A 101 4.41 -9.03 -11.96
N GLY A 102 4.59 -10.03 -11.07
CA GLY A 102 4.83 -11.43 -11.45
C GLY A 102 3.82 -12.50 -11.01
N ASP A 103 2.97 -12.26 -10.02
CA ASP A 103 2.28 -13.36 -9.29
C ASP A 103 0.74 -13.26 -9.17
N CYS A 104 0.08 -12.82 -10.25
CA CYS A 104 -1.37 -12.96 -10.41
C CYS A 104 -1.75 -14.22 -11.23
N LYS A 105 -1.07 -15.35 -11.00
CA LYS A 105 -1.52 -16.67 -11.46
C LYS A 105 -2.11 -17.49 -10.30
N GLY A 106 -3.40 -17.25 -10.07
CA GLY A 106 -4.45 -18.22 -9.78
C GLY A 106 -4.24 -19.33 -8.74
N GLY A 107 -5.08 -19.29 -7.69
CA GLY A 107 -5.43 -20.43 -6.81
C GLY A 107 -4.25 -20.90 -5.93
N GLU A 108 -4.40 -21.27 -4.67
CA GLU A 108 -5.50 -21.91 -3.97
C GLU A 108 -5.38 -21.51 -2.49
N HIS A 109 -6.44 -20.96 -1.92
CA HIS A 109 -6.52 -20.77 -0.48
C HIS A 109 -6.71 -22.15 0.17
N SER A 110 -5.63 -22.78 0.62
CA SER A 110 -5.74 -23.95 1.51
C SER A 110 -4.85 -23.76 2.72
N GLY A 111 -5.47 -23.68 3.89
CA GLY A 111 -4.73 -23.64 5.16
C GLY A 111 -5.35 -22.91 6.34
N HIS A 112 -6.65 -22.59 6.36
CA HIS A 112 -7.32 -22.29 7.64
C HIS A 112 -7.59 -23.62 8.36
N SER A 113 -6.56 -24.22 8.97
CA SER A 113 -6.76 -25.30 9.93
C SER A 113 -7.36 -24.70 11.19
N LYS A 114 -8.66 -24.97 11.33
CA LYS A 114 -9.52 -24.59 12.43
C LYS A 114 -8.99 -25.18 13.73
N HIS A 115 -8.76 -24.29 14.69
CA HIS A 115 -8.69 -24.61 16.11
C HIS A 115 -10.06 -25.13 16.56
N SER A 116 -10.11 -26.33 17.13
CA SER A 116 -11.22 -26.78 17.99
C SER A 116 -10.67 -27.83 18.95
N GLU A 117 -10.28 -27.38 20.13
CA GLU A 117 -10.43 -28.16 21.36
C GLU A 117 -11.94 -28.36 21.61
N ASP A 118 -12.36 -29.59 21.90
CA ASP A 118 -13.19 -29.93 23.08
C ASP A 118 -13.63 -31.42 23.04
N SER A 119 -13.61 -32.02 24.24
CA SER A 119 -14.09 -33.35 24.67
C SER A 119 -13.16 -34.56 24.51
#